data_AF-A0AB37HRZ4-F1
#
_entry.id   AF-A0AB37HRZ4-F1
#
_cell.length_a   1.000
_cell.length_b   1.000
_cell.length_c   1.000
_cell.angle_alpha   90.00
_cell.angle_beta   90.00
_cell.angle_gamma   90.00
#
_symmetry.space_group_name_H-M   'P 1'
#
loop_
_entity.id
_entity.type
_entity.pdbx_description
1 polymer ?
#
loop_
_entity_poly.entity_id
_entity_poly.type
_entity_poly.pdbx_seq_one_letter_code
_entity_poly.pdbx_strand_id
1 'polypeptide(L)' 'MEFIGFADVKEFKKISGISENDLERKVFVNKGFQEKCMYRFGNGNKRYIKVAPAIDYIAENLMKNETEVN' A
#
# COMPACT_ATOMS: atom_id res chain seq x y z
N MET A 1 10.49 3.57 -16.78
CA MET A 1 9.53 4.48 -16.13
C MET A 1 10.26 5.20 -15.01
N GLU A 2 10.17 6.53 -15.03
CA GLU A 2 10.73 7.48 -14.05
C GLU A 2 9.96 7.50 -12.71
N PHE A 3 10.51 8.24 -11.76
CA PHE A 3 10.22 8.28 -10.32
C PHE A 3 8.72 8.22 -9.93
N ILE A 4 8.32 7.14 -9.24
CA ILE A 4 6.91 6.81 -8.90
C ILE A 4 6.45 7.39 -7.55
N GLY A 5 7.12 8.43 -7.03
CA GLY A 5 7.10 8.85 -5.61
C GLY A 5 5.78 8.68 -4.86
N PHE A 6 4.66 9.09 -5.47
CA PHE A 6 3.31 8.81 -4.99
C PHE A 6 2.41 8.24 -6.09
N ALA A 7 1.50 7.35 -5.71
CA ALA A 7 0.40 6.87 -6.54
C ALA A 7 -0.93 7.14 -5.83
N ASP A 8 -2.00 7.42 -6.57
CA ASP A 8 -3.34 7.33 -5.97
C ASP A 8 -3.76 5.86 -5.80
N VAL A 9 -4.86 5.61 -5.09
CA VAL A 9 -5.32 4.24 -4.80
C VAL A 9 -5.53 3.41 -6.07
N LYS A 10 -6.05 4.03 -7.14
CA LYS A 10 -6.33 3.32 -8.39
C LYS A 10 -5.03 2.92 -9.07
N GLU A 11 -4.06 3.83 -9.10
CA GLU A 11 -2.77 3.53 -9.71
C GLU A 11 -1.96 2.55 -8.86
N PHE A 12 -1.97 2.70 -7.53
CA PHE A 12 -1.29 1.78 -6.62
C PHE A 12 -1.80 0.34 -6.76
N LYS A 13 -3.11 0.14 -6.93
CA LYS A 13 -3.69 -1.19 -7.21
C LYS A 13 -3.09 -1.84 -8.47
N LYS A 14 -2.73 -1.05 -9.48
CA LYS A 14 -2.13 -1.56 -10.71
C LYS A 14 -0.63 -1.81 -10.56
N ILE A 15 0.10 -0.86 -10.00
CA ILE A 15 1.57 -0.90 -9.98
C ILE A 15 2.14 -1.78 -8.86
N SER A 16 1.36 -2.04 -7.79
CA SER A 16 1.83 -2.87 -6.67
C SER A 16 1.93 -4.36 -7.01
N GLY A 17 1.21 -4.84 -8.03
CA GLY A 17 1.15 -6.26 -8.36
C GLY A 17 0.39 -7.12 -7.34
N ILE A 18 -0.23 -6.52 -6.32
CA ILE A 18 -0.99 -7.21 -5.27
C ILE A 18 -2.47 -7.26 -5.67
N SER A 19 -3.15 -8.36 -5.32
CA SER A 19 -4.58 -8.51 -5.60
C SER A 19 -5.39 -7.35 -4.99
N GLU A 20 -6.39 -6.87 -5.73
CA GLU A 20 -7.25 -5.79 -5.26
C GLU A 20 -7.96 -6.16 -3.94
N ASN A 21 -8.37 -7.41 -3.81
CA ASN A 21 -9.04 -7.91 -2.60
C ASN A 21 -8.13 -7.84 -1.37
N ASP A 22 -6.86 -8.24 -1.49
CA ASP A 22 -5.91 -8.16 -0.38
C ASP A 22 -5.57 -6.70 -0.06
N LEU A 23 -5.41 -5.86 -1.07
CA LEU A 23 -5.21 -4.43 -0.86
C LEU A 23 -6.36 -3.80 -0.09
N GLU A 24 -7.60 -4.07 -0.47
CA GLU A 24 -8.78 -3.49 0.18
C GLU A 24 -9.01 -4.05 1.58
N ARG A 25 -8.91 -5.37 1.76
CA ARG A 25 -9.31 -6.04 3.00
C ARG A 25 -8.20 -6.18 4.02
N LYS A 26 -6.93 -6.10 3.62
CA LYS A 26 -5.78 -6.33 4.51
C LYS A 26 -4.87 -5.10 4.59
N VAL A 27 -4.57 -4.46 3.46
CA VAL A 27 -3.58 -3.36 3.43
C VAL A 27 -4.20 -2.01 3.78
N PHE A 28 -5.22 -1.57 3.04
CA PHE A 28 -5.79 -0.23 3.19
C PHE A 28 -6.57 -0.03 4.49
N VAL A 29 -6.94 -1.11 5.17
CA VAL A 29 -7.56 -1.08 6.51
C VAL A 29 -6.52 -1.15 7.63
N ASN A 30 -5.26 -1.47 7.33
CA ASN A 30 -4.21 -1.54 8.33
C ASN A 30 -3.82 -0.13 8.79
N LYS A 31 -3.93 0.15 10.10
CA LYS A 31 -3.65 1.47 10.68
C LYS A 31 -2.19 1.89 10.51
N GLY A 32 -1.24 0.99 10.71
CA GLY A 32 0.18 1.31 10.54
C GLY A 32 0.54 1.64 9.10
N PHE A 33 -0.07 0.96 8.13
CA PHE A 33 0.04 1.32 6.71
C PHE A 33 -0.56 2.70 6.44
N GLN A 34 -1.76 2.98 6.98
CA GLN A 34 -2.38 4.29 6.82
C GLN A 34 -1.50 5.42 7.38
N GLU A 35 -0.95 5.25 8.58
CA GLU A 35 -0.11 6.24 9.25
C GLU A 35 1.24 6.48 8.53
N LYS A 36 1.88 5.41 8.05
CA LYS A 36 3.24 5.51 7.50
C LYS A 36 3.28 5.74 5.99
N CYS A 37 2.26 5.31 5.26
CA CYS A 37 2.32 5.20 3.80
C CYS A 37 1.20 5.94 3.07
N MET A 38 0.10 6.28 3.74
CA MET A 38 -1.09 6.86 3.11
C MET A 38 -1.33 8.31 3.53
N TYR A 39 -1.56 9.16 2.54
CA TYR A 39 -1.66 10.61 2.71
C TYR A 39 -2.93 11.14 2.07
N ARG A 40 -3.45 12.24 2.62
CA ARG A 40 -4.57 13.00 2.09
C ARG A 40 -4.25 14.48 2.21
N PHE A 41 -4.76 15.29 1.28
CA PHE A 41 -4.71 16.74 1.43
C PHE A 41 -5.93 17.21 2.23
N GLY A 42 -5.70 17.63 3.48
CA GLY A 42 -6.74 18.11 4.40
C GLY A 42 -7.91 17.13 4.52
N ASN A 43 -9.14 17.64 4.42
CA ASN A 43 -10.37 16.87 4.50
C ASN A 43 -10.77 16.20 3.17
N GLY A 44 -9.84 16.11 2.20
CA GLY A 44 -10.09 15.49 0.91
C GLY A 44 -10.32 13.97 1.03
N ASN A 45 -11.17 13.44 0.14
CA ASN A 45 -11.45 12.00 0.06
C ASN A 45 -10.39 11.22 -0.73
N LYS A 46 -9.59 11.92 -1.55
CA LYS A 46 -8.54 11.30 -2.36
C LYS A 46 -7.34 10.95 -1.50
N ARG A 47 -6.87 9.71 -1.66
CA ARG A 47 -5.73 9.12 -0.95
C ARG A 47 -4.57 8.94 -1.90
N TYR A 48 -3.38 9.22 -1.40
CA TYR A 48 -2.11 9.06 -2.09
C TYR A 48 -1.23 8.13 -1.25
N ILE A 49 -0.46 7.30 -1.92
CA ILE A 49 0.34 6.25 -1.32
C ILE A 49 1.77 6.48 -1.78
N LYS A 50 2.70 6.62 -0.82
CA LYS A 50 4.12 6.74 -1.13
C LYS A 50 4.63 5.35 -1.54
N VAL A 51 4.94 5.17 -2.82
CA VAL A 51 4.97 3.83 -3.43
C VAL A 51 6.04 2.92 -2.81
N ALA A 52 7.31 3.33 -2.81
CA ALA A 52 8.39 2.48 -2.29
C ALA A 52 8.18 2.11 -0.80
N PRO A 53 7.95 3.06 0.13
CA PRO A 53 7.66 2.73 1.52
C PRO A 53 6.42 1.84 1.72
N ALA A 54 5.41 1.99 0.87
CA ALA A 54 4.23 1.14 0.93
C ALA A 54 4.54 -0.32 0.60
N ILE A 55 5.34 -0.56 -0.44
CA ILE A 55 5.77 -1.91 -0.83
C ILE A 55 6.63 -2.53 0.28
N ASP A 56 7.60 -1.78 0.80
CA ASP A 56 8.48 -2.24 1.88
C ASP A 56 7.65 -2.59 3.13
N TYR A 57 6.73 -1.71 3.54
CA TYR A 57 5.87 -1.95 4.69
C TYR A 57 5.02 -3.22 4.54
N ILE A 58 4.43 -3.44 3.36
CA ILE A 58 3.60 -4.63 3.11
C ILE A 58 4.45 -5.90 3.23
N ALA A 59 5.63 -5.92 2.61
CA ALA A 59 6.53 -7.07 2.63
C ALA A 59 7.02 -7.39 4.05
N GLU A 60 7.39 -6.37 4.82
CA GLU A 60 7.97 -6.54 6.16
C GLU A 60 6.94 -6.80 7.26
N ASN A 61 5.71 -6.31 7.12
CA ASN A 61 4.75 -6.27 8.23
C ASN A 61 3.45 -7.06 7.97
N LEU A 62 3.07 -7.27 6.72
CA LEU A 62 1.76 -7.85 6.37
C LEU A 62 1.87 -9.19 5.64
N MET A 63 2.88 -9.36 4.80
CA MET A 63 3.18 -10.62 4.14
C MET A 63 4.01 -11.52 5.06
N LYS A 64 3.92 -12.82 4.81
CA LYS A 64 4.80 -13.83 5.39
C LYS A 64 5.47 -14.57 4.25
N ASN A 65 6.71 -14.99 4.45
CA ASN A 65 7.34 -15.88 3.48
C ASN A 65 6.57 -17.20 3.41
N GLU A 66 6.49 -17.81 2.23
CA GLU A 66 5.79 -19.08 2.04
C GLU A 66 6.31 -20.18 3.00
N THR A 67 7.59 -20.12 3.33
CA THR A 67 8.24 -21.04 4.28
C THR A 67 7.86 -20.82 5.74
N GLU A 68 7.24 -19.69 6.08
CA GLU A 68 6.76 -19.35 7.43
C GLU A 68 5.25 -19.62 7.61
N VAL A 69 4.55 -19.97 6.51
CA VAL A 69 3.12 -20.28 6.50
C VAL A 69 2.85 -21.78 6.68
N ASN A 70 3.91 -22.60 6.75
CA ASN A 70 3.86 -24.05 6.86
C ASN A 70 4.44 -24.57 8.19
#